data_AF-A0A7J8MHD8-F1
#
_entry.id   AF-A0A7J8MHD8-F1
#
_cell.length_a   1.000
_cell.length_b   1.000
_cell.length_c   1.000
_cell.angle_alpha   90.00
_cell.angle_beta   90.00
_cell.angle_gamma   90.00
#
_symmetry.space_group_name_H-M   'P 1'
#
loop_
_entity.id
_entity.type
_entity.pdbx_description
1 polymer ?
#
loop_
_entity_poly.entity_id
_entity_poly.type
_entity_poly.pdbx_seq_one_letter_code
_entity_poly.pdbx_strand_id
1 'polypeptide(L)' 'MADPVCGDNGVTYWCGCADAYCAGTKVARIGFCESGNKGVNGSLTVQALLLVHIVWLIVLGFTVLLGLI' A
#
# COMPACT_ATOMS: atom_id res chain seq x y z
N MET A 1 27.33 0.97 2.15
CA MET A 1 26.45 0.83 3.33
C MET A 1 25.20 1.64 3.04
N ALA A 2 24.01 1.07 3.16
CA ALA A 2 22.78 1.86 3.06
C ALA A 2 22.50 2.52 4.42
N ASP A 3 22.19 3.81 4.41
CA ASP A 3 21.81 4.57 5.61
C ASP A 3 20.42 5.14 5.35
N PRO A 4 19.35 4.35 5.52
CA PRO A 4 18.00 4.80 5.19
C PRO A 4 17.54 5.87 6.18
N VAL A 5 16.98 6.96 5.67
CA VAL A 5 16.35 8.02 6.49
C VAL A 5 14.97 8.37 5.97
N CYS A 6 14.09 8.81 6.87
CA CYS A 6 12.76 9.26 6.52
C CYS A 6 12.72 10.78 6.44
N GLY A 7 12.34 11.31 5.28
CA GLY A 7 12.06 12.73 5.13
C GLY A 7 10.74 13.14 5.80
N ASP A 8 10.62 14.42 6.12
CA ASP A 8 9.36 15.07 6.54
C ASP A 8 8.22 14.82 5.54
N ASN A 9 8.57 14.74 4.25
CA ASN A 9 7.64 14.39 3.16
C ASN A 9 7.14 12.92 3.19
N GLY A 10 7.62 12.09 4.11
CA GLY A 10 7.26 10.68 4.22
C GLY A 10 7.88 9.78 3.14
N VAL A 11 8.92 10.24 2.45
CA VAL A 11 9.73 9.46 1.50
C VAL A 11 10.97 8.93 2.21
N THR A 12 11.30 7.65 1.98
CA THR A 12 12.56 7.08 2.44
C THR A 12 13.69 7.42 1.47
N TYR A 13 14.79 7.95 1.98
CA TYR A 13 16.03 8.21 1.25
C TYR A 13 17.08 7.16 1.63
N TRP A 14 17.72 6.51 0.66
CA TRP A 14 18.59 5.34 0.89
C TRP A 14 20.05 5.72 1.19
N CYS A 15 20.46 6.89 0.72
CA CYS A 15 21.83 7.40 0.87
C CYS A 15 21.96 8.37 2.06
N GLY A 16 21.01 8.31 3.02
CA GLY A 16 21.06 9.05 4.28
C GLY A 16 20.67 10.51 4.16
N CYS A 17 21.12 11.29 5.13
CA CYS A 17 20.79 12.72 5.23
C CYS A 17 21.26 13.53 4.01
N ALA A 18 22.35 13.13 3.36
CA ALA A 18 22.87 13.82 2.17
C ALA A 18 21.87 13.75 1.00
N ASP A 19 21.23 12.60 0.81
CA ASP A 19 20.24 12.36 -0.22
C ASP A 19 18.95 13.16 0.04
N ALA A 20 18.48 13.15 1.29
CA ALA A 20 17.36 13.97 1.72
C ALA A 20 17.63 15.48 1.51
N TYR A 21 18.85 15.95 1.85
CA TYR A 21 19.26 17.34 1.66
C TYR A 21 19.35 17.73 0.18
N CYS A 22 19.90 16.87 -0.68
CA CYS A 22 19.91 17.06 -2.13
C CYS A 22 18.49 17.17 -2.72
N ALA A 23 17.54 16.42 -2.15
CA ALA A 23 16.12 16.53 -2.50
C ALA A 23 15.40 17.71 -1.81
N GLY A 24 16.13 18.59 -1.12
CA GLY A 24 15.56 19.75 -0.40
C GLY A 24 14.62 19.37 0.75
N THR A 25 14.73 18.14 1.25
CA THR A 25 13.85 17.59 2.28
C THR A 25 14.58 17.49 3.62
N LYS A 26 13.91 17.87 4.71
CA LYS A 26 14.43 17.69 6.07
C LYS A 26 14.20 16.24 6.53
N VAL A 27 15.16 15.66 7.24
CA VAL A 27 15.02 14.33 7.83
C VAL A 27 14.17 14.41 9.09
N ALA A 28 13.06 13.68 9.12
CA ALA A 28 12.17 13.56 10.26
C ALA A 28 12.65 12.48 11.26
N ARG A 29 13.19 11.35 10.75
CA ARG A 29 13.74 10.27 11.58
C ARG A 29 14.78 9.45 10.83
N ILE A 30 15.72 8.86 11.58
CA ILE A 30 16.66 7.86 11.07
C ILE A 30 15.92 6.54 10.87
N GLY A 31 16.25 5.83 9.79
CA GLY A 31 15.56 4.61 9.35
C GLY A 31 14.49 4.88 8.30
N PHE A 32 13.84 3.81 7.86
CA PHE A 32 12.72 3.88 6.92
C PHE A 32 11.58 4.73 7.47
N CYS A 33 10.88 5.44 6.59
CA CYS A 33 9.61 6.01 6.97
C CYS A 33 8.70 4.89 7.46
N GLU A 34 7.97 5.17 8.54
CA GLU A 34 6.89 4.28 8.92
C GLU A 34 5.95 4.28 7.74
N SER A 35 5.84 3.14 7.06
CA SER A 35 4.66 2.80 6.29
C SER A 35 3.51 2.60 7.28
N GLY A 36 3.31 3.53 8.19
CA GLY A 36 2.16 3.59 9.06
C GLY A 36 1.05 3.91 8.10
N ASN A 37 0.42 2.86 7.57
CA ASN A 37 -0.77 2.85 6.76
C ASN A 37 -1.14 4.26 6.32
N LYS A 38 -0.36 4.85 5.40
CA LYS A 38 -0.89 5.93 4.59
C LYS A 38 -1.94 5.19 3.82
N GLY A 39 -3.16 5.27 4.35
CA GLY A 39 -4.28 4.48 3.95
C GLY A 39 -4.21 4.40 2.46
N VAL A 40 -4.30 3.18 1.97
CA VAL A 40 -4.63 2.94 0.58
C VAL A 40 -6.00 3.58 0.36
N ASN A 41 -6.01 4.90 0.24
CA ASN A 41 -6.93 5.68 -0.56
C ASN A 41 -6.62 5.41 -2.05
N GLY A 42 -5.61 4.57 -2.34
CA GLY A 42 -5.54 3.72 -3.53
C GLY A 42 -6.59 2.61 -3.49
N SER A 43 -7.87 3.00 -3.45
CA SER A 43 -8.99 2.19 -3.89
C SER A 43 -9.64 1.20 -2.89
N LEU A 44 -10.17 1.75 -1.80
CA LEU A 44 -11.28 1.12 -1.07
C LEU A 44 -12.44 0.72 -2.02
N THR A 45 -12.60 1.44 -3.14
CA THR A 45 -13.55 1.13 -4.21
C THR A 45 -13.19 -0.12 -5.03
N VAL A 46 -11.90 -0.40 -5.29
CA VAL A 46 -11.47 -1.61 -6.04
C VAL A 46 -11.47 -2.84 -5.14
N GLN A 47 -11.17 -2.70 -3.85
CA GLN A 47 -11.26 -3.82 -2.90
C GLN A 47 -12.71 -4.27 -2.67
N ALA A 48 -13.66 -3.33 -2.59
CA ALA A 48 -15.08 -3.66 -2.46
C ALA A 48 -15.64 -4.35 -3.72
N LEU A 49 -15.29 -3.86 -4.91
CA LEU A 49 -15.71 -4.47 -6.18
C LEU A 49 -15.19 -5.90 -6.32
N LEU A 50 -13.94 -6.16 -5.91
CA LEU A 50 -13.34 -7.49 -5.95
C LEU A 50 -14.06 -8.46 -5.00
N LEU A 51 -14.42 -8.03 -3.80
CA LEU A 51 -15.19 -8.84 -2.85
C LEU A 51 -16.57 -9.21 -3.40
N VAL A 52 -17.30 -8.25 -3.97
CA VAL A 52 -18.61 -8.51 -4.60
C VAL A 52 -18.48 -9.51 -5.75
N HIS A 53 -17.46 -9.35 -6.58
CA HIS A 53 -17.19 -10.27 -7.71
C HIS A 53 -16.88 -11.69 -7.23
N ILE A 54 -16.06 -11.85 -6.18
CA ILE A 54 -15.73 -13.17 -5.61
C ILE A 54 -16.98 -13.85 -5.03
N VAL A 55 -17.80 -13.13 -4.25
CA VAL A 55 -19.02 -13.69 -3.67
C VAL A 55 -20.00 -14.14 -4.76
N TRP A 56 -20.16 -13.34 -5.82
CA TRP A 56 -21.00 -13.72 -6.96
C TRP A 56 -20.49 -15.02 -7.63
N LEU A 57 -19.18 -15.12 -7.92
CA LEU A 57 -18.61 -16.33 -8.51
C LEU A 57 -18.83 -17.58 -7.65
N ILE A 58 -18.74 -17.46 -6.31
CA ILE A 58 -19.00 -18.56 -5.38
C ILE A 58 -20.46 -19.01 -5.46
N VAL A 59 -21.40 -18.06 -5.45
CA VAL A 59 -22.84 -18.36 -5.55
C VAL A 59 -23.16 -19.04 -6.88
N LEU A 60 -22.68 -18.51 -8.00
CA LEU A 60 -22.88 -19.13 -9.32
C LEU A 60 -22.30 -20.54 -9.38
N GLY A 61 -21.07 -20.74 -8.91
CA GLY A 61 -20.44 -22.06 -8.88
C GLY A 61 -21.24 -23.07 -8.05
N PHE A 62 -21.76 -22.64 -6.90
CA PHE A 62 -22.57 -23.50 -6.05
C PHE A 62 -23.93 -23.83 -6.67
N THR A 63 -24.60 -22.86 -7.33
CA THR A 63 -25.86 -23.13 -8.04
C THR A 63 -25.68 -24.13 -9.18
N VAL A 64 -24.58 -24.06 -9.93
CA VAL A 64 -24.25 -25.03 -10.99
C VAL A 64 -23.93 -26.40 -10.40
N LEU A 65 -23.13 -26.46 -9.33
CA LEU A 65 -22.74 -27.71 -8.67
C LEU A 65 -23.93 -28.45 -8.06
N LEU A 66 -24.89 -27.72 -7.47
CA LEU A 66 -26.11 -28.28 -6.90
C LEU A 66 -27.20 -28.54 -7.93
N GLY A 67 -27.01 -28.16 -9.20
CA GLY A 67 -28.03 -28.31 -10.25
C GLY A 67 -29.26 -27.43 -10.02
N LEU A 68 -29.11 -26.28 -9.35
CA LEU A 68 -30.19 -25.30 -9.11
C LEU A 68 -30.34 -24.31 -10.28
N ILE A 69 -29.77 -24.64 -11.45
CA ILE A 69 -29.88 -23.85 -12.69
C ILE A 69 -30.68 -24.64 -13.72
#